data_AF-A0A485LQU6-F1
#
_entry.id   AF-A0A485LQU6-F1
#
_cell.length_a   1.000
_cell.length_b   1.000
_cell.length_c   1.000
_cell.angle_alpha   90.00
_cell.angle_beta   90.00
_cell.angle_gamma   90.00
#
_symmetry.space_group_name_H-M   'P 1'
#
loop_
_entity.id
_entity.type
_entity.pdbx_description
1 polymer ?
#
loop_
_entity_poly.entity_id
_entity_poly.type
_entity_poly.pdbx_seq_one_letter_code
_entity_poly.pdbx_strand_id
1 'polypeptide(L)'
;MHRPHCQGGVLVEFTDIGNQDIIQVIADPEFSFGQSIANATELTARQRKYLLRCLEPNPTLRAPSVDAILEPLKMQENTTTTQVTLCSSSAEIEKVTFIPSMGYPCAWTIHGPPESDRWKPGNPGWDNVIFQLVLHCEMHCLSQSTNCHVKSLDLPVDIEEKELPILKASYVLLQCLSIAKALYDLSLGGEFEFNLTKLNLPAKCLSVLESRHGPQPSLEITTTLENILSELQPDLDDNGAVSAMDALRSAFAQFRSAPDVATAIQNLNICPLDDTLLVATKLGGLHKHQDQVHWICDRHNQDP
;
A
#
# COMPACT_ATOMS: atom_id res chain seq x y z
N MET A 1 15.49 4.95 -43.13
CA MET A 1 15.47 3.92 -42.07
C MET A 1 15.21 4.62 -40.74
N HIS A 2 13.95 4.66 -40.30
CA HIS A 2 13.60 5.15 -38.97
C HIS A 2 13.84 4.02 -37.96
N ARG A 3 14.82 4.20 -37.06
CA ARG A 3 14.86 3.43 -35.82
C ARG A 3 13.82 4.06 -34.88
N PRO A 4 12.92 3.27 -34.27
CA PRO A 4 12.10 3.80 -33.19
C PRO A 4 13.05 4.17 -32.05
N HIS A 5 13.03 5.42 -31.61
CA HIS A 5 13.59 5.79 -30.32
C HIS A 5 12.76 5.07 -29.26
N CYS A 6 13.32 4.03 -28.63
CA CYS A 6 12.87 3.65 -27.31
C CYS A 6 13.09 4.89 -26.43
N GLN A 7 12.01 5.56 -26.01
CA GLN A 7 12.09 6.45 -24.86
C GLN A 7 12.60 5.55 -23.72
N GLY A 8 13.83 5.80 -23.26
CA GLY A 8 14.44 4.99 -22.21
C GLY A 8 13.55 5.00 -20.97
N GLY A 9 13.49 3.87 -20.25
CA GLY A 9 12.76 3.77 -19.00
C GLY A 9 13.15 4.92 -18.07
N VAL A 10 12.17 5.75 -17.71
CA VAL A 10 12.38 6.90 -16.83
C VAL A 10 12.20 6.43 -15.40
N LEU A 11 13.24 6.61 -14.59
CA LEU A 11 13.15 6.38 -13.16
C LEU A 11 12.51 7.60 -12.51
N VAL A 12 11.19 7.57 -12.37
CA VAL A 12 10.40 8.73 -11.97
C VAL A 12 10.70 9.21 -10.56
N GLU A 13 11.21 8.33 -9.69
CA GLU A 13 11.66 8.70 -8.34
C GLU A 13 12.89 9.62 -8.36
N PHE A 14 13.60 9.75 -9.49
CA PHE A 14 14.74 10.65 -9.65
C PHE A 14 14.44 11.83 -10.60
N THR A 15 13.18 12.03 -10.98
CA THR A 15 12.78 13.18 -11.80
C THR A 15 13.06 14.47 -11.03
N ASP A 16 13.72 15.43 -11.69
CA ASP A 16 14.08 16.73 -11.10
C ASP A 16 15.04 16.68 -9.91
N ILE A 17 15.69 15.52 -9.68
CA ILE A 17 16.69 15.33 -8.63
C ILE A 17 18.10 15.43 -9.23
N GLY A 18 18.97 16.22 -8.59
CA GLY A 18 20.37 16.33 -8.99
C GLY A 18 21.14 15.04 -8.69
N ASN A 19 22.15 14.71 -9.50
CA ASN A 19 22.96 13.49 -9.33
C ASN A 19 23.56 13.31 -7.93
N GLN A 20 23.84 14.41 -7.23
CA GLN A 20 24.41 14.39 -5.87
C GLN A 20 23.37 13.98 -4.81
N ASP A 21 22.08 14.19 -5.09
CA ASP A 21 20.99 13.94 -4.14
C ASP A 21 20.38 12.55 -4.30
N ILE A 22 20.65 11.86 -5.43
CA ILE A 22 20.18 10.49 -5.70
C ILE A 22 20.56 9.52 -4.57
N ILE A 23 21.77 9.63 -4.03
CA ILE A 23 22.23 8.76 -2.94
C ILE A 23 21.40 8.99 -1.67
N GLN A 24 21.01 10.23 -1.39
CA GLN A 24 20.19 10.57 -0.24
C GLN A 24 18.75 10.05 -0.42
N VAL A 25 18.22 10.12 -1.64
CA VAL A 25 16.92 9.57 -2.01
C VAL A 25 16.91 8.05 -1.88
N ILE A 26 17.94 7.35 -2.35
CA ILE A 26 18.06 5.89 -2.21
C ILE A 26 18.28 5.49 -0.73
N ALA A 27 18.99 6.31 0.04
CA ALA A 27 19.23 6.07 1.46
C ALA A 27 17.99 6.33 2.34
N ASP A 28 16.95 6.99 1.80
CA ASP A 28 15.69 7.17 2.49
C ASP A 28 15.09 5.79 2.83
N PRO A 29 14.81 5.50 4.12
CA PRO A 29 14.24 4.23 4.52
C PRO A 29 12.87 3.93 3.89
N GLU A 30 12.19 4.93 3.33
CA GLU A 30 10.92 4.84 2.59
C GLU A 30 11.08 4.61 1.09
N PHE A 31 12.29 4.73 0.54
CA PHE A 31 12.52 4.65 -0.89
C PHE A 31 12.02 3.31 -1.47
N SER A 32 11.40 3.37 -2.65
CA SER A 32 11.01 2.22 -3.46
C SER A 32 10.98 2.60 -4.95
N PHE A 33 11.18 1.64 -5.85
CA PHE A 33 11.03 1.85 -7.31
C PHE A 33 9.60 1.60 -7.81
N GLY A 34 8.62 1.61 -6.90
CA GLY A 34 7.25 1.19 -7.20
C GLY A 34 6.60 2.04 -8.30
N GLN A 35 6.84 3.35 -8.30
CA GLN A 35 6.22 4.26 -9.25
C GLN A 35 6.82 4.12 -10.65
N SER A 36 8.13 3.98 -10.75
CA SER A 36 8.81 3.71 -12.03
C SER A 36 8.35 2.41 -12.65
N ILE A 37 8.18 1.37 -11.84
CA ILE A 37 7.77 0.06 -12.33
C ILE A 37 6.30 0.09 -12.73
N ALA A 38 5.42 0.76 -11.97
CA ALA A 38 4.02 0.95 -12.35
C ALA A 38 3.89 1.73 -13.67
N ASN A 39 4.74 2.74 -13.89
CA ASN A 39 4.73 3.55 -15.11
C ASN A 39 5.34 2.84 -16.34
N ALA A 40 6.03 1.72 -16.14
CA ALA A 40 6.60 0.88 -17.20
C ALA A 40 5.52 0.00 -17.85
N THR A 41 4.57 0.66 -18.51
CA THR A 41 3.40 0.04 -19.16
C THR A 41 3.78 -0.89 -20.33
N GLU A 42 4.95 -0.69 -20.93
CA GLU A 42 5.50 -1.53 -21.99
C GLU A 42 5.97 -2.91 -21.51
N LEU A 43 6.15 -3.08 -20.20
CA LEU A 43 6.53 -4.34 -19.60
C LEU A 43 5.31 -5.20 -19.29
N THR A 44 5.46 -6.52 -19.37
CA THR A 44 4.46 -7.44 -18.85
C THR A 44 4.43 -7.41 -17.32
N ALA A 45 3.30 -7.80 -16.71
CA ALA A 45 3.16 -7.97 -15.26
C ALA A 45 4.32 -8.79 -14.65
N ARG A 46 4.67 -9.90 -15.33
CA ARG A 46 5.77 -10.78 -14.95
C ARG A 46 7.13 -10.07 -14.99
N GLN A 47 7.41 -9.27 -16.02
CA GLN A 47 8.64 -8.48 -16.11
C GLN A 47 8.71 -7.41 -15.02
N ARG A 48 7.59 -6.73 -14.72
CA ARG A 48 7.49 -5.76 -13.61
C ARG A 48 7.77 -6.41 -12.25
N LYS A 49 7.28 -7.64 -11.98
CA LYS A 49 7.64 -8.39 -10.75
C LYS A 49 9.15 -8.60 -10.65
N TYR A 50 9.78 -9.04 -11.74
CA TYR A 50 11.21 -9.32 -11.72
C TYR A 50 12.02 -8.06 -11.44
N LEU A 51 11.64 -6.94 -12.05
CA LEU A 51 12.24 -5.65 -11.72
C LEU A 51 12.01 -5.28 -10.25
N LEU A 52 10.80 -5.44 -9.71
CA LEU A 52 10.53 -5.18 -8.28
C LEU A 52 11.45 -6.00 -7.37
N ARG A 53 11.60 -7.30 -7.63
CA ARG A 53 12.47 -8.18 -6.82
C ARG A 53 13.96 -7.85 -6.96
N CYS A 54 14.39 -7.37 -8.13
CA CYS A 54 15.77 -6.92 -8.37
C CYS A 54 16.06 -5.58 -7.68
N LEU A 55 15.09 -4.68 -7.74
CA LEU A 55 15.22 -3.28 -7.34
C LEU A 55 14.77 -3.02 -5.88
N GLU A 56 14.27 -4.04 -5.18
CA GLU A 56 13.91 -4.00 -3.77
C GLU A 56 15.01 -3.35 -2.92
N PRO A 57 14.81 -2.15 -2.35
CA PRO A 57 15.85 -1.42 -1.62
C PRO A 57 16.35 -2.17 -0.39
N ASN A 58 15.50 -2.98 0.26
CA ASN A 58 15.92 -3.80 1.38
C ASN A 58 16.67 -5.07 0.90
N PRO A 59 17.99 -5.21 1.18
CA PRO A 59 18.77 -6.35 0.70
C PRO A 59 18.32 -7.70 1.27
N THR A 60 17.59 -7.74 2.39
CA THR A 60 17.07 -9.00 2.96
C THR A 60 15.81 -9.50 2.24
N LEU A 61 15.08 -8.59 1.57
CA LEU A 61 13.88 -8.90 0.77
C LEU A 61 14.22 -9.00 -0.72
N ARG A 62 15.31 -8.36 -1.15
CA ARG A 62 15.83 -8.42 -2.51
C ARG A 62 16.19 -9.86 -2.87
N ALA A 63 15.91 -10.25 -4.11
CA ALA A 63 16.32 -11.56 -4.58
C ALA A 63 17.85 -11.71 -4.50
N PRO A 64 18.36 -12.82 -3.92
CA PRO A 64 19.79 -12.99 -3.66
C PRO A 64 20.62 -13.21 -4.94
N SER A 65 19.97 -13.61 -6.03
CA SER A 65 20.60 -13.77 -7.34
C SER A 65 19.58 -13.69 -8.46
N VAL A 66 20.08 -13.44 -9.67
CA VAL A 66 19.28 -13.57 -10.90
C VAL A 66 18.76 -15.00 -11.06
N ASP A 67 19.54 -16.01 -10.69
CA ASP A 67 19.09 -17.41 -10.71
C ASP A 67 17.88 -17.67 -9.82
N ALA A 68 17.81 -17.07 -8.62
CA ALA A 68 16.64 -17.18 -7.74
C ALA A 68 15.39 -16.48 -8.31
N ILE A 69 15.58 -15.55 -9.24
CA ILE A 69 14.50 -14.88 -9.98
C ILE A 69 14.05 -15.74 -11.17
N LEU A 70 14.99 -16.44 -11.81
CA LEU A 70 14.77 -17.27 -12.99
C LEU A 70 14.42 -18.73 -12.67
N GLU A 71 14.61 -19.22 -11.44
CA GLU A 71 14.26 -20.58 -11.01
C GLU A 71 12.82 -20.98 -11.34
N PRO A 72 11.80 -20.10 -11.18
CA PRO A 72 10.43 -20.39 -11.61
C PRO A 72 10.27 -20.62 -13.12
N LEU A 73 11.20 -20.14 -13.96
CA LEU A 73 11.18 -20.40 -15.41
C LEU A 73 11.65 -21.82 -15.73
N LYS A 74 12.61 -22.35 -14.96
CA LYS A 74 13.18 -23.69 -15.19
C LYS A 74 12.16 -24.81 -14.93
N MET A 75 11.12 -24.57 -14.14
CA MET A 75 10.04 -25.53 -13.88
C MET A 75 8.91 -25.49 -14.93
N GLN A 76 8.74 -24.39 -15.69
CA GLN A 76 7.63 -24.23 -16.65
C GLN A 76 7.95 -24.72 -18.07
N GLU A 77 9.21 -25.03 -18.41
CA GLU A 77 9.60 -25.49 -19.76
C GLU A 77 9.06 -26.90 -20.14
N ASN A 78 8.36 -27.59 -19.24
CA ASN A 78 7.83 -28.95 -19.48
C ASN A 78 6.32 -29.03 -19.77
N THR A 79 5.61 -27.92 -19.95
CA THR A 79 4.15 -27.97 -20.21
C THR A 79 3.83 -27.52 -21.64
N THR A 80 3.35 -28.48 -22.43
CA THR A 80 3.02 -28.38 -23.86
C THR A 80 2.07 -27.22 -24.20
N THR A 81 2.53 -26.32 -25.08
CA THR A 81 1.79 -25.22 -25.70
C THR A 81 0.56 -25.72 -26.47
N THR A 82 -0.64 -25.34 -26.03
CA THR A 82 -1.84 -25.34 -26.90
C THR A 82 -2.11 -23.89 -27.29
N GLN A 83 -2.02 -23.61 -28.59
CA GLN A 83 -2.31 -22.29 -29.16
C GLN A 83 -3.79 -21.94 -28.90
N VAL A 84 -4.03 -20.84 -28.19
CA VAL A 84 -5.35 -20.21 -28.11
C VAL A 84 -5.28 -18.88 -28.85
N THR A 85 -6.15 -18.77 -29.85
CA THR A 85 -6.39 -17.62 -30.71
C THR A 85 -6.78 -16.39 -29.89
N LEU A 86 -6.08 -15.27 -30.13
CA LEU A 86 -6.41 -13.94 -29.64
C LEU A 86 -7.81 -13.52 -30.13
N CYS A 87 -8.79 -13.53 -29.23
CA CYS A 87 -10.02 -12.76 -29.39
C CYS A 87 -9.89 -11.51 -28.53
N SER A 88 -9.65 -10.37 -29.18
CA SER A 88 -9.82 -9.05 -28.60
C SER A 88 -11.31 -8.80 -28.38
N SER A 89 -11.83 -9.12 -27.20
CA SER A 89 -13.11 -8.60 -26.73
C SER A 89 -12.84 -7.52 -25.69
N SER A 90 -13.08 -6.28 -26.09
CA SER A 90 -13.26 -5.13 -25.20
C SER A 90 -14.45 -5.44 -24.30
N ALA A 91 -14.19 -6.01 -23.13
CA ALA A 91 -15.21 -6.19 -22.10
C ALA A 91 -15.41 -4.84 -21.42
N GLU A 92 -16.61 -4.30 -21.55
CA GLU A 92 -17.09 -3.20 -20.72
C GLU A 92 -16.93 -3.62 -19.26
N ILE A 93 -16.08 -2.89 -18.52
CA ILE A 93 -15.87 -3.07 -17.09
C ILE A 93 -17.21 -2.75 -16.42
N GLU A 94 -17.91 -3.80 -16.01
CA GLU A 94 -19.15 -3.73 -15.25
C GLU A 94 -18.88 -2.97 -13.94
N LYS A 95 -19.74 -1.99 -13.66
CA LYS A 95 -19.59 -1.06 -12.53
C LYS A 95 -19.55 -1.80 -11.20
N VAL A 96 -18.41 -1.64 -10.55
CA VAL A 96 -18.01 -1.93 -9.17
C VAL A 96 -19.15 -2.07 -8.14
N THR A 97 -19.00 -3.12 -7.35
CA THR A 97 -19.71 -3.47 -6.11
C THR A 97 -19.76 -2.32 -5.11
N PHE A 98 -20.95 -2.07 -4.56
CA PHE A 98 -21.28 -1.01 -3.61
C PHE A 98 -20.40 -1.06 -2.35
N ILE A 99 -19.50 -0.08 -2.18
CA ILE A 99 -18.82 0.18 -0.90
C ILE A 99 -19.78 1.03 -0.05
N PRO A 100 -20.16 0.58 1.16
CA PRO A 100 -21.14 1.29 1.95
C PRO A 100 -20.64 2.67 2.40
N SER A 101 -21.51 3.68 2.30
CA SER A 101 -21.29 5.09 2.67
C SER A 101 -21.12 5.36 4.19
N MET A 102 -20.91 4.32 4.98
CA MET A 102 -20.86 4.40 6.45
C MET A 102 -19.57 3.78 7.02
N GLY A 103 -18.56 3.55 6.18
CA GLY A 103 -17.26 3.01 6.61
C GLY A 103 -16.34 4.05 7.24
N TYR A 104 -15.44 3.59 8.11
CA TYR A 104 -14.33 4.37 8.66
C TYR A 104 -13.11 4.34 7.73
N PRO A 105 -12.18 5.32 7.81
CA PRO A 105 -10.90 5.17 7.12
C PRO A 105 -10.17 3.99 7.75
N CYS A 106 -9.66 3.06 6.93
CA CYS A 106 -8.98 1.85 7.41
C CYS A 106 -7.56 1.67 6.86
N ALA A 107 -7.12 2.57 5.98
CA ALA A 107 -5.74 2.63 5.49
C ALA A 107 -4.90 3.53 6.41
N TRP A 108 -4.24 2.93 7.39
CA TRP A 108 -3.39 3.57 8.40
C TRP A 108 -1.94 3.11 8.25
N THR A 109 -0.99 4.00 8.47
CA THR A 109 0.43 3.66 8.59
C THR A 109 1.02 4.29 9.83
N ILE A 110 2.23 3.85 10.18
CA ILE A 110 2.98 4.34 11.31
C ILE A 110 4.37 4.77 10.88
N HIS A 111 4.73 6.00 11.20
CA HIS A 111 6.00 6.61 10.88
C HIS A 111 6.83 6.76 12.15
N GLY A 112 8.14 6.61 12.01
CA GLY A 112 9.11 6.89 13.07
C GLY A 112 10.13 7.90 12.59
N PRO A 113 11.10 8.27 13.44
CA PRO A 113 12.19 9.15 13.05
C PRO A 113 12.96 8.54 11.86
N PRO A 114 13.29 9.33 10.82
CA PRO A 114 13.87 8.83 9.57
C PRO A 114 15.31 8.28 9.72
N GLU A 115 15.92 8.38 10.92
CA GLU A 115 17.31 7.99 11.16
C GLU A 115 17.52 6.47 10.96
N SER A 116 18.17 6.12 9.84
CA SER A 116 18.35 4.76 9.32
C SER A 116 19.17 3.83 10.24
N ASP A 117 20.08 4.38 11.04
CA ASP A 117 20.99 3.60 11.90
C ASP A 117 20.28 2.94 13.10
N ARG A 118 19.06 3.38 13.43
CA ARG A 118 18.33 2.87 14.59
C ARG A 118 17.59 1.57 14.30
N TRP A 119 17.14 1.31 13.07
CA TRP A 119 16.24 0.23 12.55
C TRP A 119 16.69 -1.24 12.75
N LYS A 120 17.56 -1.51 13.73
CA LYS A 120 17.94 -2.87 14.13
C LYS A 120 16.97 -3.39 15.22
N PRO A 121 16.42 -4.61 15.06
CA PRO A 121 15.62 -5.26 16.11
C PRO A 121 16.40 -5.36 17.42
N GLY A 122 15.75 -5.08 18.55
CA GLY A 122 16.36 -5.15 19.88
C GLY A 122 17.28 -3.99 20.26
N ASN A 123 17.29 -2.89 19.49
CA ASN A 123 18.02 -1.69 19.87
C ASN A 123 17.31 -0.98 21.05
N PRO A 124 17.95 -0.79 22.22
CA PRO A 124 17.33 -0.12 23.37
C PRO A 124 17.02 1.36 23.11
N GLY A 125 17.54 1.94 22.02
CA GLY A 125 17.23 3.30 21.59
C GLY A 125 15.77 3.53 21.18
N TRP A 126 14.96 2.47 21.10
CA TRP A 126 13.54 2.57 20.75
C TRP A 126 12.66 3.02 21.88
N ASP A 127 12.95 2.75 23.15
CA ASP A 127 11.99 2.96 24.25
C ASP A 127 11.52 4.42 24.40
N ASN A 128 12.27 5.37 23.84
CA ASN A 128 11.96 6.80 23.86
C ASN A 128 11.50 7.35 22.50
N VAL A 129 11.26 6.49 21.51
CA VAL A 129 10.81 6.91 20.18
C VAL A 129 9.30 7.08 20.18
N ILE A 130 8.88 8.29 19.83
CA ILE A 130 7.48 8.62 19.57
C ILE A 130 7.18 8.22 18.13
N PHE A 131 6.28 7.26 17.96
CA PHE A 131 5.76 6.92 16.64
C PHE A 131 4.59 7.83 16.28
N GLN A 132 4.39 8.01 14.99
CA GLN A 132 3.36 8.86 14.43
C GLN A 132 2.40 8.02 13.60
N LEU A 133 1.14 7.97 14.02
CA LEU A 133 0.04 7.38 13.25
C LEU A 133 -0.35 8.32 12.12
N VAL A 134 -0.52 7.77 10.92
CA VAL A 134 -0.98 8.48 9.73
C VAL A 134 -2.20 7.76 9.16
N LEU A 135 -3.33 8.45 9.07
CA LEU A 135 -4.49 7.99 8.31
C LEU A 135 -4.29 8.39 6.85
N HIS A 136 -4.55 7.51 5.89
CA HIS A 136 -4.37 7.83 4.48
C HIS A 136 -5.63 8.45 3.88
N CYS A 137 -5.44 9.46 3.03
CA CYS A 137 -6.47 9.96 2.14
C CYS A 137 -6.84 8.89 1.10
N GLU A 138 -8.13 8.81 0.79
CA GLU A 138 -8.72 7.79 -0.09
C GLU A 138 -8.88 8.27 -1.55
N MET A 139 -8.52 9.52 -1.85
CA MET A 139 -8.56 10.09 -3.20
C MET A 139 -7.16 10.45 -3.73
N HIS A 140 -6.98 10.31 -5.04
CA HIS A 140 -5.74 10.62 -5.76
C HIS A 140 -5.44 12.13 -5.80
N CYS A 141 -4.21 12.50 -5.47
CA CYS A 141 -3.72 13.86 -5.66
C CYS A 141 -3.02 13.97 -7.02
N LEU A 142 -3.68 14.58 -8.02
CA LEU A 142 -3.14 14.78 -9.37
C LEU A 142 -1.87 15.66 -9.40
N SER A 143 -1.66 16.48 -8.38
CA SER A 143 -0.44 17.28 -8.29
C SER A 143 0.71 16.43 -7.74
N GLN A 144 1.79 16.29 -8.50
CA GLN A 144 3.04 15.63 -8.10
C GLN A 144 3.70 16.21 -6.83
N SER A 145 3.15 17.27 -6.23
CA SER A 145 3.54 17.69 -4.89
C SER A 145 3.10 16.62 -3.89
N THR A 146 4.07 16.01 -3.22
CA THR A 146 4.02 14.98 -2.15
C THR A 146 3.15 15.32 -0.92
N ASN A 147 2.29 16.33 -1.00
CA ASN A 147 1.71 17.02 0.14
C ASN A 147 0.17 16.85 0.22
N CYS A 148 -0.36 15.64 0.01
CA CYS A 148 -1.57 15.27 0.77
C CYS A 148 -1.10 14.87 2.16
N HIS A 149 -0.69 15.88 2.93
CA HIS A 149 -0.31 15.70 4.32
C HIS A 149 -1.57 15.46 5.12
N VAL A 150 -1.85 14.21 5.43
CA VAL A 150 -2.76 13.92 6.53
C VAL A 150 -1.99 14.21 7.80
N LYS A 151 -2.64 14.93 8.72
CA LYS A 151 -2.04 15.26 10.01
C LYS A 151 -1.63 13.96 10.70
N SER A 152 -0.35 13.82 11.02
CA SER A 152 0.11 12.70 11.83
C SER A 152 -0.26 12.94 13.29
N LEU A 153 -0.51 11.85 14.01
CA LEU A 153 -0.82 11.85 15.43
C LEU A 153 0.26 11.09 16.17
N ASP A 154 0.84 11.70 17.20
CA ASP A 154 1.74 10.99 18.09
C ASP A 154 0.96 9.83 18.73
N LEU A 155 1.47 8.60 18.56
CA LEU A 155 0.86 7.39 19.08
C LEU A 155 1.40 7.16 20.49
N PRO A 156 0.55 7.25 21.53
CA PRO A 156 0.98 6.99 22.90
C PRO A 156 1.40 5.54 23.10
N VAL A 157 2.43 5.31 23.90
CA VAL A 157 3.02 3.96 24.12
C VAL A 157 1.98 2.96 24.65
N ASP A 158 1.02 3.40 25.47
CA ASP A 158 -0.06 2.59 26.03
C ASP A 158 -1.18 2.27 25.02
N ILE A 159 -1.15 2.91 23.85
CA ILE A 159 -2.08 2.70 22.75
C ILE A 159 -1.39 1.92 21.61
N GLU A 160 -0.06 2.02 21.46
CA GLU A 160 0.72 1.27 20.48
C GLU A 160 0.39 -0.23 20.46
N GLU A 161 0.36 -0.88 21.63
CA GLU A 161 0.05 -2.31 21.75
C GLU A 161 -1.36 -2.64 21.24
N LYS A 162 -2.35 -1.82 21.61
CA LYS A 162 -3.76 -2.04 21.30
C LYS A 162 -4.08 -1.86 19.82
N GLU A 163 -3.38 -0.94 19.17
CA GLU A 163 -3.64 -0.57 17.78
C GLU A 163 -2.78 -1.35 16.78
N LEU A 164 -1.77 -2.08 17.28
CA LEU A 164 -0.88 -2.89 16.45
C LEU A 164 -1.62 -3.88 15.52
N PRO A 165 -2.68 -4.59 15.95
CA PRO A 165 -3.44 -5.48 15.06
C PRO A 165 -4.05 -4.76 13.85
N ILE A 166 -4.54 -3.53 14.03
CA ILE A 166 -5.15 -2.72 12.96
C ILE A 166 -4.08 -2.16 12.03
N LEU A 167 -2.97 -1.68 12.59
CA LEU A 167 -1.81 -1.24 11.80
C LEU A 167 -1.29 -2.38 10.91
N LYS A 168 -1.24 -3.60 11.42
CA LYS A 168 -0.88 -4.79 10.63
C LYS A 168 -1.88 -5.08 9.52
N ALA A 169 -3.17 -5.14 9.84
CA ALA A 169 -4.22 -5.36 8.83
C ALA A 169 -4.16 -4.32 7.72
N SER A 170 -4.04 -3.04 8.09
CA SER A 170 -3.91 -1.93 7.16
C SER A 170 -2.65 -2.05 6.28
N TYR A 171 -1.51 -2.39 6.89
CA TYR A 171 -0.27 -2.55 6.13
C TYR A 171 -0.40 -3.66 5.07
N VAL A 172 -0.97 -4.81 5.43
CA VAL A 172 -1.19 -5.90 4.46
C VAL A 172 -2.17 -5.47 3.37
N LEU A 173 -3.24 -4.73 3.70
CA LEU A 173 -4.15 -4.13 2.70
C LEU A 173 -3.39 -3.25 1.70
N LEU A 174 -2.54 -2.34 2.18
CA LEU A 174 -1.75 -1.45 1.32
C LEU A 174 -0.75 -2.24 0.46
N GLN A 175 -0.17 -3.32 0.98
CA GLN A 175 0.66 -4.23 0.19
C GLN A 175 -0.13 -4.90 -0.93
N CYS A 176 -1.32 -5.46 -0.64
CA CYS A 176 -2.20 -6.05 -1.65
C CYS A 176 -2.50 -5.03 -2.77
N LEU A 177 -2.86 -3.80 -2.41
CA LEU A 177 -3.14 -2.73 -3.36
C LEU A 177 -1.90 -2.34 -4.20
N SER A 178 -0.73 -2.28 -3.57
CA SER A 178 0.53 -1.98 -4.26
C SER A 178 0.85 -3.05 -5.30
N ILE A 179 0.66 -4.33 -4.96
CA ILE A 179 0.93 -5.44 -5.87
C ILE A 179 -0.13 -5.49 -6.99
N ALA A 180 -1.42 -5.35 -6.64
CA ALA A 180 -2.52 -5.34 -7.60
C ALA A 180 -2.32 -4.26 -8.67
N LYS A 181 -1.96 -3.03 -8.24
CA LYS A 181 -1.66 -1.91 -9.13
C LYS A 181 -0.40 -2.16 -9.97
N ALA A 182 0.72 -2.53 -9.33
CA ALA A 182 2.00 -2.67 -10.05
C ALA A 182 2.02 -3.82 -11.06
N LEU A 183 1.32 -4.93 -10.77
CA LEU A 183 1.35 -6.11 -11.62
C LEU A 183 0.23 -6.09 -12.65
N TYR A 184 -1.00 -5.83 -12.24
CA TYR A 184 -2.19 -6.02 -13.07
C TYR A 184 -2.89 -4.71 -13.43
N ASP A 185 -2.38 -3.56 -12.99
CA ASP A 185 -3.03 -2.25 -13.16
C ASP A 185 -4.46 -2.23 -12.59
N LEU A 186 -4.68 -3.00 -11.51
CA LEU A 186 -5.97 -3.11 -10.84
C LEU A 186 -6.06 -2.15 -9.65
N SER A 187 -7.26 -1.61 -9.45
CA SER A 187 -7.59 -0.73 -8.34
C SER A 187 -8.94 -1.11 -7.70
N LEU A 188 -9.20 -0.58 -6.50
CA LEU A 188 -10.48 -0.76 -5.80
C LEU A 188 -11.67 -0.26 -6.63
N GLY A 189 -11.42 0.69 -7.54
CA GLY A 189 -12.47 1.37 -8.30
C GLY A 189 -13.16 2.44 -7.47
N GLY A 190 -14.17 3.10 -8.03
CA GLY A 190 -14.94 4.12 -7.33
C GLY A 190 -14.12 5.32 -6.86
N GLU A 191 -13.05 5.69 -7.57
CA GLU A 191 -12.12 6.79 -7.24
C GLU A 191 -11.22 6.57 -6.01
N PHE A 192 -11.31 5.40 -5.37
CA PHE A 192 -10.41 5.02 -4.29
C PHE A 192 -8.97 4.91 -4.79
N GLU A 193 -8.11 5.77 -4.27
CA GLU A 193 -6.68 5.75 -4.55
C GLU A 193 -5.84 6.18 -3.35
N PHE A 194 -4.79 5.41 -3.09
CA PHE A 194 -3.89 5.60 -1.97
C PHE A 194 -2.48 5.92 -2.46
N ASN A 195 -1.71 6.65 -1.64
CA ASN A 195 -0.28 6.79 -1.86
C ASN A 195 0.45 5.51 -1.42
N LEU A 196 0.90 4.72 -2.39
CA LEU A 196 1.57 3.42 -2.18
C LEU A 196 3.10 3.49 -2.31
N THR A 197 3.67 4.69 -2.48
CA THR A 197 5.10 4.86 -2.81
C THR A 197 6.06 4.64 -1.63
N LYS A 198 5.55 4.67 -0.39
CA LYS A 198 6.35 4.77 0.85
C LYS A 198 5.99 3.73 1.92
N LEU A 199 5.81 2.46 1.51
CA LEU A 199 5.42 1.38 2.45
C LEU A 199 6.59 0.80 3.27
N ASN A 200 7.85 1.11 2.92
CA ASN A 200 9.01 0.51 3.57
C ASN A 200 9.26 0.98 5.02
N LEU A 201 9.02 2.25 5.35
CA LEU A 201 9.13 2.73 6.73
C LEU A 201 8.04 2.15 7.63
N PRO A 202 6.74 2.15 7.25
CA PRO A 202 5.70 1.47 8.01
C PRO A 202 6.03 0.02 8.36
N ALA A 203 6.61 -0.74 7.42
CA ALA A 203 7.06 -2.12 7.67
C ALA A 203 8.09 -2.21 8.81
N LYS A 204 9.08 -1.31 8.81
CA LYS A 204 10.14 -1.26 9.83
C LYS A 204 9.58 -0.83 11.18
N CYS A 205 8.71 0.18 11.20
CA CYS A 205 8.00 0.63 12.39
C CYS A 205 7.18 -0.50 13.04
N LEU A 206 6.42 -1.24 12.24
CA LEU A 206 5.64 -2.38 12.69
C LEU A 206 6.53 -3.44 13.34
N SER A 207 7.65 -3.80 12.69
CA SER A 207 8.60 -4.77 13.26
C SER A 207 9.20 -4.33 14.59
N VAL A 208 9.47 -3.02 14.75
CA VAL A 208 9.93 -2.46 16.03
C VAL A 208 8.84 -2.53 17.10
N LEU A 209 7.61 -2.17 16.76
CA LEU A 209 6.47 -2.24 17.69
C LEU A 209 6.18 -3.68 18.13
N GLU A 210 6.20 -4.64 17.21
CA GLU A 210 6.08 -6.07 17.53
C GLU A 210 7.22 -6.55 18.43
N SER A 211 8.44 -6.06 18.22
CA SER A 211 9.57 -6.39 19.08
C SER A 211 9.44 -5.80 20.49
N ARG A 212 8.83 -4.62 20.62
CA ARG A 212 8.62 -3.91 21.89
C ARG A 212 7.49 -4.54 22.72
N HIS A 213 6.36 -4.81 22.08
CA HIS A 213 5.12 -5.24 22.74
C HIS A 213 4.89 -6.75 22.68
N GLY A 214 5.72 -7.47 21.94
CA GLY A 214 5.56 -8.91 21.71
C GLY A 214 4.49 -9.23 20.66
N PRO A 215 4.24 -10.53 20.42
CA PRO A 215 3.27 -10.97 19.44
C PRO A 215 1.85 -10.58 19.85
N GLN A 216 1.17 -9.84 18.97
CA GLN A 216 -0.22 -9.44 19.16
C GLN A 216 -1.16 -10.34 18.34
N PRO A 217 -2.41 -10.56 18.79
CA PRO A 217 -3.39 -11.33 18.03
C PRO A 217 -3.66 -10.67 16.68
N SER A 218 -3.63 -11.45 15.61
CA SER A 218 -4.04 -10.98 14.29
C SER A 218 -5.57 -10.86 14.23
N LEU A 219 -6.06 -9.80 13.59
CA LEU A 219 -7.48 -9.69 13.25
C LEU A 219 -7.83 -10.73 12.19
N GLU A 220 -9.08 -11.20 12.16
CA GLU A 220 -9.55 -12.13 11.12
C GLU A 220 -9.36 -11.56 9.71
N ILE A 221 -9.53 -10.24 9.58
CA ILE A 221 -9.31 -9.53 8.32
C ILE A 221 -7.84 -9.54 7.89
N THR A 222 -6.89 -9.54 8.84
CA THR A 222 -5.45 -9.66 8.53
C THR A 222 -5.18 -10.98 7.82
N THR A 223 -5.71 -12.09 8.36
CA THR A 223 -5.57 -13.42 7.74
C THR A 223 -6.19 -13.47 6.35
N THR A 224 -7.37 -12.85 6.17
CA THR A 224 -8.02 -12.76 4.85
C THR A 224 -7.15 -12.00 3.85
N LEU A 225 -6.58 -10.86 4.26
CA LEU A 225 -5.70 -10.05 3.42
C LEU A 225 -4.39 -10.76 3.11
N GLU A 226 -3.80 -11.49 4.06
CA GLU A 226 -2.59 -12.28 3.85
C GLU A 226 -2.81 -13.42 2.84
N ASN A 227 -3.99 -14.07 2.89
CA ASN A 227 -4.37 -15.07 1.89
C ASN A 227 -4.49 -14.44 0.50
N ILE A 228 -5.17 -13.29 0.37
CA ILE A 228 -5.27 -12.56 -0.91
C ILE A 228 -3.87 -12.14 -1.39
N LEU A 229 -3.01 -11.65 -0.50
CA LEU A 229 -1.64 -11.27 -0.82
C LEU A 229 -0.86 -12.48 -1.36
N SER A 230 -1.07 -13.66 -0.78
CA SER A 230 -0.44 -14.90 -1.23
C SER A 230 -0.96 -15.37 -2.59
N GLU A 231 -2.21 -15.06 -2.93
CA GLU A 231 -2.84 -15.38 -4.22
C GLU A 231 -2.42 -14.45 -5.35
N LEU A 232 -2.09 -13.18 -5.05
CA LEU A 232 -1.60 -12.18 -5.99
C LEU A 232 -0.17 -12.52 -6.50
N GLN A 233 -0.05 -13.65 -7.19
CA GLN A 233 1.19 -14.17 -7.76
C GLN A 233 1.29 -13.87 -9.26
N PRO A 234 2.47 -13.56 -9.83
CA PRO A 234 2.51 -12.86 -11.13
C PRO A 234 2.36 -13.74 -12.36
N ASP A 235 2.15 -15.03 -12.13
CA ASP A 235 1.69 -16.04 -13.06
C ASP A 235 0.17 -16.27 -13.00
N LEU A 236 -0.53 -15.58 -12.10
CA LEU A 236 -1.98 -15.50 -12.06
C LEU A 236 -2.49 -14.92 -13.39
N ASP A 237 -3.47 -15.59 -13.97
CA ASP A 237 -4.13 -15.13 -15.19
C ASP A 237 -5.06 -13.94 -14.90
N ASP A 238 -5.54 -13.28 -15.95
CA ASP A 238 -6.39 -12.09 -15.81
C ASP A 238 -7.66 -12.38 -15.01
N ASN A 239 -8.26 -13.57 -15.19
CA ASN A 239 -9.45 -13.99 -14.44
C ASN A 239 -9.16 -14.17 -12.94
N GLY A 240 -8.04 -14.82 -12.62
CA GLY A 240 -7.58 -14.97 -11.24
C GLY A 240 -7.26 -13.62 -10.60
N ALA A 241 -6.62 -12.71 -11.34
CA ALA A 241 -6.31 -11.37 -10.86
C ALA A 241 -7.57 -10.54 -10.57
N VAL A 242 -8.58 -10.63 -11.44
CA VAL A 242 -9.89 -10.02 -11.20
C VAL A 242 -10.56 -10.63 -9.98
N SER A 243 -10.54 -11.96 -9.83
CA SER A 243 -11.14 -12.63 -8.66
C SER A 243 -10.45 -12.25 -7.35
N ALA A 244 -9.11 -12.16 -7.34
CA ALA A 244 -8.34 -11.71 -6.19
C ALA A 244 -8.64 -10.24 -5.86
N MET A 245 -8.84 -9.40 -6.88
CA MET A 245 -9.22 -8.00 -6.70
C MET A 245 -10.65 -7.85 -6.15
N ASP A 246 -11.59 -8.70 -6.56
CA ASP A 246 -12.95 -8.72 -5.99
C ASP A 246 -12.94 -9.16 -4.52
N ALA A 247 -12.12 -10.16 -4.19
CA ALA A 247 -11.87 -10.54 -2.80
C ALA A 247 -11.26 -9.37 -2.01
N LEU A 248 -10.30 -8.64 -2.60
CA LEU A 248 -9.68 -7.46 -1.99
C LEU A 248 -10.68 -6.32 -1.77
N ARG A 249 -11.59 -6.05 -2.72
CA ARG A 249 -12.67 -5.06 -2.56
C ARG A 249 -13.62 -5.45 -1.42
N SER A 250 -13.99 -6.72 -1.35
CA SER A 250 -14.84 -7.24 -0.27
C SER A 250 -14.15 -7.14 1.09
N ALA A 251 -12.88 -7.53 1.19
CA ALA A 251 -12.08 -7.40 2.40
C ALA A 251 -11.92 -5.93 2.82
N PHE A 252 -11.66 -5.02 1.87
CA PHE A 252 -11.60 -3.59 2.13
C PHE A 252 -12.91 -3.06 2.71
N ALA A 253 -14.05 -3.37 2.09
CA ALA A 253 -15.36 -2.95 2.58
C ALA A 253 -15.66 -3.50 3.99
N GLN A 254 -15.35 -4.77 4.25
CA GLN A 254 -15.49 -5.38 5.57
C GLN A 254 -14.61 -4.68 6.60
N PHE A 255 -13.34 -4.41 6.27
CA PHE A 255 -12.40 -3.77 7.19
C PHE A 255 -12.86 -2.36 7.58
N ARG A 256 -13.35 -1.56 6.63
CA ARG A 256 -13.93 -0.23 6.90
C ARG A 256 -15.09 -0.26 7.89
N SER A 257 -15.82 -1.37 7.94
CA SER A 257 -16.99 -1.56 8.82
C SER A 257 -16.66 -2.37 10.08
N ALA A 258 -15.41 -2.79 10.25
CA ALA A 258 -15.03 -3.67 11.35
C ALA A 258 -15.19 -2.95 12.70
N PRO A 259 -15.79 -3.60 13.72
CA PRO A 259 -15.90 -3.03 15.06
C PRO A 259 -14.54 -2.63 15.65
N ASP A 260 -13.48 -3.40 15.35
CA ASP A 260 -12.13 -3.11 15.81
C ASP A 260 -11.65 -1.74 15.35
N VAL A 261 -11.91 -1.35 14.10
CA VAL A 261 -11.56 -0.02 13.56
C VAL A 261 -12.32 1.08 14.30
N ALA A 262 -13.60 0.86 14.62
CA ALA A 262 -14.39 1.82 15.39
C ALA A 262 -13.85 1.98 16.82
N THR A 263 -13.51 0.88 17.49
CA THR A 263 -12.93 0.89 18.84
C THR A 263 -11.57 1.58 18.86
N ALA A 264 -10.74 1.35 17.85
CA ALA A 264 -9.46 2.01 17.69
C ALA A 264 -9.56 3.53 17.53
N ILE A 265 -10.50 3.98 16.69
CA ILE A 265 -10.81 5.41 16.53
C ILE A 265 -11.22 6.04 17.87
N GLN A 266 -11.95 5.31 18.71
CA GLN A 266 -12.30 5.75 20.07
C GLN A 266 -11.07 5.83 20.97
N ASN A 267 -10.25 4.78 20.99
CA ASN A 267 -9.05 4.70 21.83
C ASN A 267 -8.07 5.85 21.52
N LEU A 268 -7.91 6.16 20.23
CA LEU A 268 -7.05 7.22 19.73
C LEU A 268 -7.62 8.63 20.00
N ASN A 269 -8.89 8.73 20.42
CA ASN A 269 -9.59 9.99 20.68
C ASN A 269 -9.51 10.97 19.49
N ILE A 270 -9.60 10.44 18.27
CA ILE A 270 -9.47 11.20 17.02
C ILE A 270 -10.81 11.66 16.43
N CYS A 271 -11.91 11.27 17.08
CA CYS A 271 -13.25 11.79 16.83
C CYS A 271 -13.48 13.03 17.71
N PRO A 272 -13.99 14.15 17.17
CA PRO A 272 -14.40 15.29 17.98
C PRO A 272 -15.40 14.86 19.06
N LEU A 273 -15.23 15.37 20.28
CA LEU A 273 -16.01 15.03 21.49
C LEU A 273 -17.54 15.17 21.32
N ASP A 274 -18.00 15.97 20.35
CA ASP A 274 -19.42 16.27 20.11
C ASP A 274 -20.06 15.41 18.99
N ASP A 275 -19.27 14.67 18.22
CA ASP A 275 -19.77 13.78 17.17
C ASP A 275 -19.89 12.34 17.71
N THR A 276 -21.08 11.75 17.64
CA THR A 276 -21.19 10.29 17.72
C THR A 276 -20.49 9.69 16.50
N LEU A 277 -19.71 8.61 16.65
CA LEU A 277 -18.92 8.00 15.56
C LEU A 277 -19.71 7.71 14.28
N LEU A 278 -21.01 7.46 14.41
CA LEU A 278 -21.92 7.21 13.29
C LEU A 278 -22.14 8.44 12.40
N VAL A 279 -21.86 9.64 12.89
CA VAL A 279 -22.09 10.93 12.23
C VAL A 279 -20.78 11.72 12.07
N ALA A 280 -19.64 11.14 12.48
CA ALA A 280 -18.35 11.81 12.41
C ALA A 280 -18.07 12.31 10.98
N THR A 281 -17.85 13.61 10.86
CA THR A 281 -17.51 14.24 9.57
C THR A 281 -16.01 14.53 9.45
N LYS A 282 -15.28 14.40 10.56
CA LYS A 282 -13.83 14.61 10.65
C LYS A 282 -13.18 13.57 11.56
N LEU A 283 -12.10 12.94 11.10
CA LEU A 283 -11.33 11.95 11.86
C LEU A 283 -9.84 12.13 11.58
N GLY A 284 -9.04 12.43 12.61
CA GLY A 284 -7.57 12.46 12.50
C GLY A 284 -7.01 13.31 11.34
N GLY A 285 -7.68 14.43 11.01
CA GLY A 285 -7.29 15.30 9.88
C GLY A 285 -7.87 14.91 8.52
N LEU A 286 -8.66 13.84 8.45
CA LEU A 286 -9.48 13.49 7.29
C LEU A 286 -10.91 14.03 7.44
N HIS A 287 -11.53 14.30 6.31
CA HIS A 287 -12.91 14.76 6.16
C HIS A 287 -13.71 13.74 5.38
N LYS A 288 -14.97 13.54 5.77
CA LYS A 288 -15.89 12.75 4.97
C LYS A 288 -16.29 13.55 3.73
N HIS A 289 -16.03 13.02 2.54
CA HIS A 289 -16.32 13.66 1.27
C HIS A 289 -17.84 13.80 1.03
N GLN A 290 -18.24 14.62 0.07
CA GLN A 290 -19.66 14.91 -0.22
C GLN A 290 -20.44 13.64 -0.62
N ASP A 291 -19.78 12.70 -1.29
CA ASP A 291 -20.35 11.39 -1.64
C ASP A 291 -20.65 10.49 -0.43
N GLN A 292 -20.23 10.90 0.77
CA GLN A 292 -20.33 10.14 2.02
C GLN A 292 -19.59 8.80 2.02
N VAL A 293 -18.78 8.51 1.02
CA VAL A 293 -18.06 7.24 0.88
C VAL A 293 -16.58 7.43 1.23
N HIS A 294 -15.95 8.50 0.75
CA HIS A 294 -14.51 8.71 0.88
C HIS A 294 -14.11 9.53 2.10
N TRP A 295 -12.95 9.20 2.68
CA TRP A 295 -12.24 10.01 3.67
C TRP A 295 -11.04 10.70 3.03
N ILE A 296 -11.05 12.02 3.02
CA ILE A 296 -10.13 12.84 2.23
C ILE A 296 -9.36 13.85 3.08
N CYS A 297 -8.14 14.19 2.68
CA CYS A 297 -7.35 15.22 3.37
C CYS A 297 -7.95 16.63 3.17
N ASP A 298 -7.62 17.58 4.06
CA ASP A 298 -8.07 18.98 4.00
C ASP A 298 -7.92 19.59 2.60
N ARG A 299 -6.85 19.21 1.88
CA ARG A 299 -6.57 19.67 0.51
C ARG A 299 -7.66 19.26 -0.49
N HIS A 300 -8.01 17.97 -0.54
CA HIS A 300 -9.06 17.47 -1.43
C HIS A 300 -10.44 17.97 -1.00
N ASN A 301 -10.62 18.34 0.27
CA ASN A 301 -11.86 18.95 0.72
C ASN A 301 -12.00 20.43 0.28
N GLN A 302 -10.88 21.10 0.00
CA GLN A 302 -10.86 22.51 -0.45
C GLN A 302 -10.89 22.66 -1.98
N ASP A 303 -10.32 21.69 -2.70
CA ASP A 303 -10.36 21.56 -4.17
C ASP A 303 -11.11 20.28 -4.57
N PRO A 304 -12.46 20.25 -4.49
CA PRO A 304 -13.28 19.10 -4.88
C PRO A 304 -13.32 18.87 -6.41
#